data_AF-A0A9W8V1T5-F1
#
_entry.id   AF-A0A9W8V1T5-F1
#
_cell.length_a   1.000
_cell.length_b   1.000
_cell.length_c   1.000
_cell.angle_alpha   90.00
_cell.angle_beta   90.00
_cell.angle_gamma   90.00
#
_symmetry.space_group_name_H-M   'P 1'
#
loop_
_entity.id
_entity.type
_entity.pdbx_description
1 polymer ?
#
loop_
_entity_poly.entity_id
_entity_poly.type
_entity_poly.pdbx_seq_one_letter_code
_entity_poly.pdbx_strand_id
1 'polypeptide(L)'
;MIDEETFPGPLVLPSDFLTQLNPDTPLYHQSCKVWRGYTRNEVDEDRNKIFVLPPPIFSEPVGGDSDSWGKPIVSESDTTPELPNWTASSAQLKDLNDYLAAFYHPMTIQQSLMQLKWRPYKGKPPKEGQTYLVLEVPTVRDIFLIRYRPGKDGVSRMQVHAPDLLDAVLNRMPPKAHATVLLVDFDLYDLNDDENNNFTVTKAYGASRIVLVSTFRLHPALDEMQDIDREHMWPASHCKAYADGLIAEEEETQTAERPKMSNDEPLESDEPLKSISALPAAIEAYKKAPEPKTVDELTGVWLARVAFAVSRGLGYCFGMEHCTYYACIMQGVSSTRQQSHISPYLCPICTSKLSWELGPLLDNGPKINHQRRWVKEQAVALKEFCGKRNNVAQFSAFEAWLGKRIEDIGEE
;
A
#
# COMPACT_ATOMS: atom_id res chain seq x y z
N MET A 1 3.59 -8.82 -24.44
CA MET A 1 2.16 -9.03 -24.75
C MET A 1 1.41 -8.98 -23.43
N ILE A 2 0.13 -8.58 -23.44
CA ILE A 2 -0.72 -8.68 -22.26
C ILE A 2 -1.19 -10.14 -22.21
N ASP A 3 -0.67 -10.90 -21.26
CA ASP A 3 -1.04 -12.29 -21.00
C ASP A 3 -1.86 -12.34 -19.71
N GLU A 4 -3.02 -12.99 -19.73
CA GLU A 4 -3.93 -13.10 -18.58
C GLU A 4 -3.30 -13.92 -17.44
N GLU A 5 -2.38 -14.84 -17.76
CA GLU A 5 -1.64 -15.60 -16.76
C GLU A 5 -0.49 -14.80 -16.12
N THR A 6 -0.21 -13.60 -16.63
CA THR A 6 0.75 -12.67 -16.06
C THR A 6 0.05 -11.48 -15.40
N PHE A 7 -0.99 -10.94 -16.03
CA PHE A 7 -1.80 -9.81 -15.57
C PHE A 7 -3.29 -10.17 -15.66
N PRO A 8 -3.86 -10.80 -14.64
CA PRO A 8 -5.25 -11.22 -14.65
C PRO A 8 -6.17 -10.01 -14.48
N GLY A 9 -7.48 -10.22 -14.67
CA GLY A 9 -8.50 -9.26 -14.27
C GLY A 9 -8.42 -8.92 -12.76
N PRO A 10 -9.04 -7.81 -12.32
CA PRO A 10 -9.12 -7.52 -10.89
C PRO A 10 -9.96 -8.60 -10.18
N LEU A 11 -9.52 -9.03 -9.00
CA LEU A 11 -10.39 -9.75 -8.08
C LEU A 11 -11.48 -8.80 -7.58
N VAL A 12 -12.74 -9.20 -7.72
CA VAL A 12 -13.91 -8.43 -7.28
C VAL A 12 -14.73 -9.30 -6.37
N LEU A 13 -14.61 -9.09 -5.06
CA LEU A 13 -15.39 -9.81 -4.06
C LEU A 13 -16.55 -8.94 -3.53
N PRO A 14 -17.59 -9.58 -2.96
CA PRO A 14 -18.46 -8.98 -1.95
C PRO A 14 -17.86 -7.81 -1.17
N SER A 15 -18.58 -6.68 -1.16
CA SER A 15 -18.22 -5.48 -0.37
C SER A 15 -16.83 -4.85 -0.66
N ASP A 16 -16.12 -5.29 -1.69
CA ASP A 16 -14.86 -4.69 -2.14
C ASP A 16 -15.07 -3.29 -2.73
N PHE A 17 -14.00 -2.48 -2.74
CA PHE A 17 -14.04 -1.14 -3.34
C PHE A 17 -14.68 -1.07 -4.73
N LEU A 18 -14.38 -2.04 -5.62
CA LEU A 18 -14.87 -2.02 -7.00
C LEU A 18 -16.38 -2.28 -7.10
N THR A 19 -16.99 -3.00 -6.15
CA THR A 19 -18.45 -3.23 -6.13
C THR A 19 -19.22 -2.02 -5.60
N GLN A 20 -18.55 -1.15 -4.83
CA GLN A 20 -19.11 0.06 -4.25
C GLN A 20 -18.97 1.30 -5.16
N LEU A 21 -18.26 1.18 -6.28
CA LEU A 21 -18.12 2.27 -7.23
C LEU A 21 -19.48 2.60 -7.87
N ASN A 22 -19.91 3.85 -7.72
CA ASN A 22 -21.05 4.34 -8.48
C ASN A 22 -20.72 4.28 -9.99
N PRO A 23 -21.52 3.58 -10.82
CA PRO A 23 -21.29 3.45 -12.26
C PRO A 23 -21.19 4.78 -13.00
N ASP A 24 -21.84 5.82 -12.47
CA ASP A 24 -21.84 7.17 -13.03
C ASP A 24 -20.63 8.00 -12.57
N THR A 25 -19.84 7.52 -11.61
CA THR A 25 -18.62 8.20 -11.18
C THR A 25 -17.58 8.09 -12.28
N PRO A 26 -17.17 9.21 -12.91
CA PRO A 26 -16.10 9.19 -13.89
C PRO A 26 -14.80 8.76 -13.22
N LEU A 27 -14.28 7.60 -13.62
CA LEU A 27 -12.94 7.17 -13.28
C LEU A 27 -11.97 7.96 -14.18
N TYR A 28 -11.34 8.98 -13.61
CA TYR A 28 -10.41 9.82 -14.35
C TYR A 28 -9.05 9.11 -14.48
N HIS A 29 -8.22 9.60 -15.42
CA HIS A 29 -6.83 9.15 -15.60
C HIS A 29 -6.62 7.63 -15.80
N GLN A 30 -7.66 6.89 -16.19
CA GLN A 30 -7.62 5.43 -16.31
C GLN A 30 -6.67 4.96 -17.41
N SER A 31 -6.77 5.50 -18.62
CA SER A 31 -5.87 5.18 -19.73
C SER A 31 -4.60 6.05 -19.72
N CYS A 32 -3.50 5.54 -20.27
CA CYS A 32 -2.26 6.31 -20.43
C CYS A 32 -2.46 7.54 -21.34
N LYS A 33 -3.34 7.48 -22.36
CA LYS A 33 -3.67 8.64 -23.21
C LYS A 33 -4.31 9.77 -22.41
N VAL A 34 -5.31 9.42 -21.59
CA VAL A 34 -6.01 10.37 -20.72
C VAL A 34 -5.04 10.92 -19.69
N TRP A 35 -4.33 10.05 -18.97
CA TRP A 35 -3.33 10.43 -17.96
C TRP A 35 -2.28 11.43 -18.49
N ARG A 36 -1.76 11.24 -19.71
CA ARG A 36 -0.81 12.20 -20.35
C ARG A 36 -1.42 13.56 -20.70
N GLY A 37 -2.73 13.63 -20.87
CA GLY A 37 -3.44 14.85 -21.30
C GLY A 37 -3.77 15.84 -20.18
N TYR A 38 -3.59 15.45 -18.92
CA TYR A 38 -3.85 16.32 -17.76
C TYR A 38 -2.58 16.99 -17.25
N THR A 39 -2.75 18.17 -16.65
CA THR A 39 -1.69 18.82 -15.87
C THR A 39 -1.37 17.95 -14.66
N ARG A 40 -0.12 17.50 -14.61
CA ARG A 40 0.41 16.61 -13.57
C ARG A 40 1.76 17.13 -13.11
N ASN A 41 2.15 16.72 -11.92
CA ASN A 41 3.47 17.04 -11.40
C ASN A 41 4.50 16.19 -12.16
N GLU A 42 5.25 16.81 -13.07
CA GLU A 42 6.26 16.10 -13.84
C GLU A 42 7.49 15.74 -12.99
N VAL A 43 8.06 14.59 -13.28
CA VAL A 43 9.40 14.20 -12.86
C VAL A 43 10.39 14.79 -13.86
N ASP A 44 11.41 15.45 -13.33
CA ASP A 44 12.52 15.99 -14.11
C ASP A 44 13.85 15.61 -13.44
N GLU A 45 14.98 15.95 -14.08
CA GLU A 45 16.32 15.66 -13.57
C GLU A 45 16.58 16.29 -12.19
N ASP A 46 15.92 17.41 -11.88
CA ASP A 46 16.01 18.09 -10.60
C ASP A 46 15.04 17.51 -9.57
N ARG A 47 13.94 16.87 -9.96
CA ARG A 47 12.87 16.34 -9.10
C ARG A 47 12.74 14.84 -9.26
N ASN A 48 13.83 14.11 -9.07
CA ASN A 48 13.90 12.65 -9.18
C ASN A 48 14.01 11.94 -7.80
N LYS A 49 13.62 12.62 -6.72
CA LYS A 49 13.75 12.12 -5.35
C LYS A 49 12.42 11.85 -4.68
N ILE A 50 12.33 10.76 -3.92
CA ILE A 50 11.23 10.50 -2.99
C ILE A 50 11.79 10.60 -1.58
N PHE A 51 11.20 11.46 -0.76
CA PHE A 51 11.60 11.62 0.63
C PHE A 51 10.72 10.78 1.55
N VAL A 52 11.35 10.07 2.49
CA VAL A 52 10.63 9.25 3.47
C VAL A 52 10.92 9.78 4.88
N LEU A 53 9.87 10.21 5.59
CA LEU A 53 9.95 10.61 6.98
C LEU A 53 9.58 9.40 7.87
N PRO A 54 10.39 9.12 8.90
CA PRO A 54 10.07 8.08 9.88
C PRO A 54 8.84 8.47 10.72
N PRO A 55 8.23 7.52 11.43
CA PRO A 55 7.19 7.82 12.42
C PRO A 55 7.63 8.90 13.42
N PRO A 56 6.74 9.84 13.80
CA PRO A 56 7.08 10.82 14.83
C PRO A 56 7.28 10.15 16.19
N ILE A 57 8.17 10.69 17.02
CA ILE A 57 8.47 10.12 18.35
C ILE A 57 7.87 10.98 19.47
N PHE A 58 7.50 10.37 20.59
CA PHE A 58 7.15 11.16 21.77
C PHE A 58 8.37 11.87 22.34
N SER A 59 8.21 13.17 22.60
CA SER A 59 9.20 13.96 23.34
C SER A 59 8.91 14.02 24.84
N GLU A 60 7.62 13.91 25.18
CA GLU A 60 7.06 13.89 26.53
C GLU A 60 5.86 12.91 26.50
N PRO A 61 5.63 12.09 27.54
CA PRO A 61 4.45 11.23 27.61
C PRO A 61 3.14 12.03 27.52
N VAL A 62 2.16 11.52 26.79
CA VAL A 62 0.80 12.09 26.71
C VAL A 62 -0.13 11.26 27.58
N GLY A 63 -0.26 11.65 28.86
CA GLY A 63 -1.01 10.87 29.83
C GLY A 63 -0.31 9.56 30.21
N GLY A 64 -1.03 8.66 30.88
CA GLY A 64 -0.46 7.39 31.40
C GLY A 64 -0.16 6.34 30.32
N ASP A 65 -0.84 6.42 29.16
CA ASP A 65 -0.89 5.32 28.18
C ASP A 65 -0.36 5.68 26.78
N SER A 66 0.30 6.84 26.58
CA SER A 66 0.75 7.28 25.25
C SER A 66 1.64 6.27 24.52
N ASP A 67 2.44 5.53 25.27
CA ASP A 67 3.37 4.53 24.73
C ASP A 67 2.65 3.31 24.14
N SER A 68 1.34 3.19 24.39
CA SER A 68 0.47 2.12 23.88
C SER A 68 -0.41 2.55 22.70
N TRP A 69 -0.38 3.82 22.28
CA TRP A 69 -1.22 4.33 21.17
C TRP A 69 -0.79 3.78 19.81
N GLY A 70 0.50 3.50 19.64
CA GLY A 70 1.04 2.84 18.45
C GLY A 70 0.90 1.32 18.46
N LYS A 71 0.29 0.73 19.50
CA LYS A 71 0.10 -0.71 19.63
C LYS A 71 -1.37 -1.08 19.47
N PRO A 72 -1.69 -2.09 18.63
CA PRO A 72 -3.05 -2.58 18.54
C PRO A 72 -3.55 -3.13 19.88
N ILE A 73 -4.85 -3.02 20.11
CA ILE A 73 -5.54 -3.76 21.17
C ILE A 73 -5.87 -5.12 20.56
N VAL A 74 -5.25 -6.18 21.06
CA VAL A 74 -5.44 -7.56 20.60
C VAL A 74 -6.12 -8.38 21.69
N SER A 75 -6.71 -9.51 21.31
CA SER A 75 -7.31 -10.46 22.26
C SER A 75 -6.26 -10.99 23.24
N GLU A 76 -6.67 -11.34 24.47
CA GLU A 76 -5.79 -12.01 25.45
C GLU A 76 -5.30 -13.38 24.95
N SER A 77 -6.00 -13.98 23.99
CA SER A 77 -5.61 -15.23 23.32
C SER A 77 -4.57 -15.05 22.22
N ASP A 78 -4.24 -13.80 21.83
CA ASP A 78 -3.23 -13.55 20.80
C ASP A 78 -1.85 -13.95 21.32
N THR A 79 -1.18 -14.81 20.55
CA THR A 79 0.17 -15.32 20.85
C THR A 79 1.24 -14.68 19.97
N THR A 80 0.85 -13.69 19.15
CA THR A 80 1.76 -12.98 18.25
C THR A 80 2.87 -12.31 19.08
N PRO A 81 4.15 -12.58 18.78
CA PRO A 81 5.24 -11.95 19.51
C PRO A 81 5.26 -10.43 19.26
N GLU A 82 5.74 -9.68 20.24
CA GLU A 82 5.92 -8.24 20.10
C GLU A 82 6.94 -7.93 18.98
N LEU A 83 6.54 -7.08 18.03
CA LEU A 83 7.36 -6.71 16.90
C LEU A 83 8.11 -5.39 17.16
N PRO A 84 9.32 -5.20 16.60
CA PRO A 84 10.08 -3.97 16.78
C PRO A 84 9.37 -2.78 16.13
N ASN A 85 9.31 -1.66 16.85
CA ASN A 85 8.73 -0.42 16.35
C ASN A 85 9.47 0.13 15.12
N TRP A 86 8.71 0.77 14.23
CA TRP A 86 9.26 1.53 13.11
C TRP A 86 9.88 2.83 13.61
N THR A 87 11.18 3.01 13.38
CA THR A 87 11.91 4.20 13.81
C THR A 87 12.87 4.65 12.71
N ALA A 88 13.45 5.85 12.86
CA ALA A 88 14.45 6.37 11.94
C ALA A 88 15.67 5.44 11.73
N SER A 89 15.99 4.59 12.70
CA SER A 89 17.12 3.67 12.65
C SER A 89 16.70 2.20 12.52
N SER A 90 15.41 1.90 12.33
CA SER A 90 14.96 0.52 12.26
C SER A 90 15.34 -0.13 10.94
N ALA A 91 15.62 -1.44 10.97
CA ALA A 91 15.91 -2.21 9.77
C ALA A 91 14.72 -2.18 8.79
N GLN A 92 13.48 -2.19 9.29
CA GLN A 92 12.29 -2.13 8.44
C GLN A 92 12.21 -0.85 7.63
N LEU A 93 12.60 0.30 8.19
CA LEU A 93 12.58 1.56 7.45
C LEU A 93 13.64 1.56 6.33
N LYS A 94 14.83 1.02 6.63
CA LYS A 94 15.86 0.84 5.60
C LYS A 94 15.36 -0.08 4.48
N ASP A 95 14.75 -1.20 4.85
CA ASP A 95 14.23 -2.18 3.90
C ASP A 95 13.09 -1.62 3.06
N LEU A 96 12.22 -0.79 3.65
CA LEU A 96 11.20 -0.04 2.91
C LEU A 96 11.85 0.89 1.89
N ASN A 97 12.87 1.65 2.28
CA ASN A 97 13.56 2.55 1.35
C ASN A 97 14.21 1.79 0.18
N ASP A 98 14.83 0.64 0.47
CA ASP A 98 15.43 -0.24 -0.55
C ASP A 98 14.34 -0.81 -1.49
N TYR A 99 13.19 -1.23 -0.97
CA TYR A 99 12.06 -1.69 -1.78
C TYR A 99 11.52 -0.57 -2.68
N LEU A 100 11.32 0.64 -2.13
CA LEU A 100 10.82 1.78 -2.89
C LEU A 100 11.80 2.20 -3.99
N ALA A 101 13.11 2.09 -3.74
CA ALA A 101 14.13 2.38 -4.74
C ALA A 101 14.06 1.40 -5.91
N ALA A 102 13.78 0.12 -5.63
CA ALA A 102 13.55 -0.88 -6.66
C ALA A 102 12.21 -0.65 -7.40
N PHE A 103 11.13 -0.36 -6.67
CA PHE A 103 9.79 -0.20 -7.23
C PHE A 103 9.68 1.05 -8.13
N TYR A 104 10.26 2.16 -7.69
CA TYR A 104 10.29 3.46 -8.38
C TYR A 104 11.62 3.74 -9.07
N HIS A 105 12.37 2.70 -9.46
CA HIS A 105 13.62 2.82 -10.23
C HIS A 105 13.46 3.85 -11.36
N PRO A 106 14.42 4.74 -11.67
CA PRO A 106 15.70 4.97 -11.00
C PRO A 106 15.64 6.07 -9.93
N MET A 107 14.49 6.35 -9.34
CA MET A 107 14.36 7.45 -8.38
C MET A 107 15.22 7.24 -7.15
N THR A 108 15.75 8.34 -6.62
CA THR A 108 16.52 8.31 -5.38
C THR A 108 15.57 8.38 -4.18
N ILE A 109 15.57 7.33 -3.35
CA ILE A 109 14.88 7.36 -2.06
C ILE A 109 15.79 7.99 -1.02
N GLN A 110 15.33 9.05 -0.38
CA GLN A 110 16.07 9.76 0.64
C GLN A 110 15.30 9.76 1.95
N GLN A 111 15.83 9.06 2.96
CA GLN A 111 15.30 9.19 4.31
C GLN A 111 15.57 10.60 4.84
N SER A 112 14.54 11.24 5.38
CA SER A 112 14.68 12.55 6.00
C SER A 112 15.41 12.45 7.34
N LEU A 113 16.31 13.39 7.61
CA LEU A 113 16.89 13.60 8.94
C LEU A 113 15.93 14.34 9.87
N MET A 114 14.81 14.84 9.35
CA MET A 114 13.79 15.51 10.13
C MET A 114 13.01 14.49 10.96
N GLN A 115 13.21 14.52 12.28
CA GLN A 115 12.45 13.72 13.23
C GLN A 115 11.32 14.57 13.82
N LEU A 116 10.10 14.30 13.38
CA LEU A 116 8.90 14.91 13.95
C LEU A 116 8.67 14.38 15.37
N LYS A 117 8.05 15.20 16.22
CA LYS A 117 7.82 14.85 17.63
C LYS A 117 6.38 15.06 18.05
N TRP A 118 5.79 14.06 18.69
CA TRP A 118 4.53 14.17 19.40
C TRP A 118 4.72 14.88 20.74
N ARG A 119 3.76 15.75 21.07
CA ARG A 119 3.69 16.51 22.33
C ARG A 119 2.26 16.64 22.85
N PRO A 120 2.05 16.64 24.18
CA PRO A 120 0.77 17.01 24.75
C PRO A 120 0.42 18.47 24.42
N TYR A 121 -0.81 18.74 24.00
CA TYR A 121 -1.30 20.11 23.90
C TYR A 121 -1.73 20.63 25.28
N LYS A 122 -1.09 21.71 25.75
CA LYS A 122 -1.36 22.32 27.07
C LYS A 122 -2.20 23.60 27.00
N GLY A 123 -2.67 23.98 25.80
CA GLY A 123 -3.46 25.18 25.56
C GLY A 123 -4.97 24.95 25.69
N LYS A 124 -5.75 26.02 25.50
CA LYS A 124 -7.21 25.92 25.39
C LYS A 124 -7.58 25.37 24.01
N PRO A 125 -8.38 24.29 23.91
CA PRO A 125 -8.71 23.70 22.62
C PRO A 125 -9.34 24.75 21.69
N PRO A 126 -8.88 24.88 20.44
CA PRO A 126 -9.45 25.83 19.48
C PRO A 126 -10.95 25.64 19.23
N LYS A 127 -11.45 24.41 19.40
CA LYS A 127 -12.85 24.04 19.28
C LYS A 127 -13.28 23.24 20.51
N GLU A 128 -14.38 23.64 21.13
CA GLU A 128 -14.95 22.97 22.29
C GLU A 128 -15.33 21.52 21.97
N GLY A 129 -15.11 20.60 22.91
CA GLY A 129 -15.36 19.17 22.74
C GLY A 129 -14.33 18.42 21.88
N GLN A 130 -13.30 19.11 21.36
CA GLN A 130 -12.27 18.49 20.54
C GLN A 130 -10.92 18.40 21.26
N THR A 131 -10.26 17.26 21.08
CA THR A 131 -8.94 16.96 21.66
C THR A 131 -7.83 17.11 20.63
N TYR A 132 -6.66 17.59 21.08
CA TYR A 132 -5.52 17.93 20.23
C TYR A 132 -4.21 17.42 20.80
N LEU A 133 -3.39 16.86 19.92
CA LEU A 133 -1.96 16.67 20.11
C LEU A 133 -1.21 17.79 19.42
N VAL A 134 0.05 17.98 19.82
CA VAL A 134 1.00 18.81 19.08
C VAL A 134 1.93 17.89 18.29
N LEU A 135 2.08 18.17 17.00
CA LEU A 135 3.17 17.65 16.18
C LEU A 135 4.19 18.78 16.00
N GLU A 136 5.35 18.61 16.62
CA GLU A 136 6.45 19.56 16.55
C GLU A 136 7.39 19.19 15.39
N VAL A 137 7.85 20.23 14.68
CA VAL A 137 8.92 20.16 13.69
C VAL A 137 10.17 20.83 14.28
N PRO A 138 11.09 20.08 14.91
CA PRO A 138 12.14 20.68 15.74
C PRO A 138 13.12 21.58 14.97
N THR A 139 13.33 21.31 13.68
CA THR A 139 14.27 22.04 12.83
C THR A 139 13.90 23.50 12.63
N VAL A 140 12.60 23.82 12.67
CA VAL A 140 12.08 25.17 12.43
C VAL A 140 11.24 25.72 13.59
N ARG A 141 11.06 24.94 14.67
CA ARG A 141 10.26 25.28 15.86
C ARG A 141 8.78 25.56 15.57
N ASP A 142 8.25 24.97 14.50
CA ASP A 142 6.83 25.01 14.22
C ASP A 142 6.11 23.92 15.01
N ILE A 143 4.84 24.21 15.33
CA ILE A 143 3.93 23.28 16.00
C ILE A 143 2.62 23.22 15.23
N PHE A 144 2.10 22.02 15.06
CA PHE A 144 0.83 21.76 14.39
C PHE A 144 -0.12 21.09 15.37
N LEU A 145 -1.37 21.56 15.41
CA LEU A 145 -2.40 20.96 16.24
C LEU A 145 -3.05 19.81 15.46
N ILE A 146 -2.90 18.60 15.98
CA ILE A 146 -3.40 17.38 15.36
C ILE A 146 -4.59 16.89 16.17
N ARG A 147 -5.76 16.82 15.55
CA ARG A 147 -6.94 16.24 16.17
C ARG A 147 -6.74 14.75 16.37
N TYR A 148 -7.19 14.25 17.51
CA TYR A 148 -7.25 12.82 17.78
C TYR A 148 -8.58 12.44 18.44
N ARG A 149 -8.95 11.16 18.34
CA ARG A 149 -10.16 10.59 18.94
C ARG A 149 -9.89 9.14 19.40
N PRO A 150 -10.70 8.57 20.31
CA PRO A 150 -10.70 7.11 20.53
C PRO A 150 -11.06 6.34 19.25
N GLY A 151 -10.51 5.14 19.07
CA GLY A 151 -10.90 4.25 17.98
C GLY A 151 -12.36 3.81 18.10
N LYS A 152 -13.07 3.71 16.97
CA LYS A 152 -14.50 3.34 16.94
C LYS A 152 -14.74 1.83 16.99
N ASP A 153 -13.75 1.02 16.64
CA ASP A 153 -13.86 -0.43 16.44
C ASP A 153 -13.14 -1.26 17.51
N GLY A 154 -12.64 -0.61 18.56
CA GLY A 154 -11.95 -1.30 19.66
C GLY A 154 -10.55 -1.81 19.31
N VAL A 155 -10.06 -1.62 18.09
CA VAL A 155 -8.72 -2.07 17.66
C VAL A 155 -7.64 -1.07 18.03
N SER A 156 -7.96 0.22 17.94
CA SER A 156 -7.07 1.31 18.34
C SER A 156 -7.55 2.00 19.61
N ARG A 157 -6.61 2.28 20.52
CA ARG A 157 -6.85 3.18 21.66
C ARG A 157 -7.17 4.58 21.17
N MET A 158 -6.38 5.08 20.21
CA MET A 158 -6.46 6.44 19.70
C MET A 158 -6.13 6.50 18.22
N GLN A 159 -6.89 7.32 17.49
CA GLN A 159 -6.70 7.63 16.09
C GLN A 159 -6.36 9.10 15.94
N VAL A 160 -5.45 9.42 15.03
CA VAL A 160 -5.12 10.81 14.68
C VAL A 160 -5.67 11.19 13.31
N HIS A 161 -6.07 12.44 13.17
CA HIS A 161 -6.71 12.94 11.96
C HIS A 161 -5.67 13.11 10.84
N ALA A 162 -5.75 12.30 9.79
CA ALA A 162 -4.76 12.30 8.72
C ALA A 162 -4.63 13.67 8.02
N PRO A 163 -5.72 14.40 7.70
CA PRO A 163 -5.59 15.72 7.10
C PRO A 163 -4.83 16.76 7.92
N ASP A 164 -4.82 16.66 9.25
CA ASP A 164 -4.08 17.64 10.08
C ASP A 164 -2.56 17.45 9.95
N LEU A 165 -2.10 16.25 9.56
CA LEU A 165 -0.70 15.94 9.33
C LEU A 165 -0.18 16.52 8.02
N LEU A 166 -1.07 16.82 7.07
CA LEU A 166 -0.68 17.36 5.77
C LEU A 166 0.07 18.67 5.92
N ASP A 167 -0.46 19.61 6.72
CA ASP A 167 0.13 20.95 6.87
C ASP A 167 1.55 20.91 7.46
N ALA A 168 1.81 19.94 8.33
CA ALA A 168 3.12 19.71 8.91
C ALA A 168 4.16 19.25 7.89
N VAL A 169 3.72 18.52 6.85
CA VAL A 169 4.60 18.00 5.79
C VAL A 169 4.68 18.98 4.61
N LEU A 170 3.57 19.61 4.23
CA LEU A 170 3.42 20.41 3.02
C LEU A 170 4.42 21.57 2.95
N ASN A 171 4.54 22.33 4.02
CA ASN A 171 5.43 23.50 4.07
C ASN A 171 6.92 23.11 4.20
N ARG A 172 7.22 21.82 4.33
CA ARG A 172 8.53 21.30 4.69
C ARG A 172 9.04 20.24 3.71
N MET A 173 8.35 20.06 2.58
CA MET A 173 8.86 19.23 1.49
C MET A 173 10.26 19.71 1.08
N PRO A 174 11.26 18.83 1.08
CA PRO A 174 12.59 19.19 0.66
C PRO A 174 12.58 19.77 -0.76
N PRO A 175 13.43 20.77 -1.06
CA PRO A 175 13.68 21.17 -2.43
C PRO A 175 14.02 19.92 -3.24
N LYS A 176 13.57 19.85 -4.50
CA LYS A 176 13.86 18.72 -5.40
C LYS A 176 13.18 17.39 -5.05
N ALA A 177 12.31 17.34 -4.03
CA ALA A 177 11.44 16.19 -3.84
C ALA A 177 10.40 16.15 -4.98
N HIS A 178 10.29 14.99 -5.64
CA HIS A 178 9.09 14.65 -6.38
C HIS A 178 7.95 14.41 -5.41
N ALA A 179 8.13 13.47 -4.47
CA ALA A 179 7.10 13.11 -3.49
C ALA A 179 7.69 12.97 -2.08
N THR A 180 6.82 13.10 -1.08
CA THR A 180 7.15 12.92 0.34
C THR A 180 6.20 11.91 0.98
N VAL A 181 6.76 10.89 1.62
CA VAL A 181 6.07 9.90 2.44
C VAL A 181 6.25 10.28 3.91
N LEU A 182 5.16 10.40 4.66
CA LEU A 182 5.21 10.37 6.12
C LEU A 182 4.64 9.05 6.61
N LEU A 183 5.50 8.23 7.24
CA LEU A 183 5.03 7.09 8.00
C LEU A 183 4.48 7.56 9.35
N VAL A 184 3.42 6.91 9.80
CA VAL A 184 2.79 7.17 11.10
C VAL A 184 2.56 5.82 11.77
N ASP A 185 2.93 5.71 13.03
CA ASP A 185 2.76 4.50 13.85
C ASP A 185 1.43 4.47 14.60
N PHE A 186 0.63 5.54 14.54
CA PHE A 186 -0.74 5.59 15.05
C PHE A 186 -1.75 5.25 13.97
N ASP A 187 -2.91 4.76 14.43
CA ASP A 187 -4.08 4.61 13.59
C ASP A 187 -4.56 5.97 13.07
N LEU A 188 -5.05 6.01 11.83
CA LEU A 188 -5.47 7.25 11.17
C LEU A 188 -6.98 7.24 10.92
N TYR A 189 -7.57 8.42 10.88
CA TYR A 189 -8.93 8.62 10.39
C TYR A 189 -9.04 9.89 9.54
N ASP A 190 -10.07 9.95 8.70
CA ASP A 190 -10.47 11.14 7.94
C ASP A 190 -11.92 11.48 8.31
N LEU A 191 -12.21 12.75 8.54
CA LEU A 191 -13.57 13.25 8.86
C LEU A 191 -14.43 13.50 7.61
N ASN A 192 -13.81 13.57 6.43
CA ASN A 192 -14.52 13.82 5.17
C ASN A 192 -15.08 12.55 4.53
N ASP A 193 -14.71 11.37 5.04
CA ASP A 193 -15.36 10.13 4.67
C ASP A 193 -16.66 10.00 5.49
N ASP A 194 -17.68 9.34 4.91
CA ASP A 194 -18.97 9.06 5.57
C ASP A 194 -18.79 8.75 7.07
N GLU A 195 -19.74 9.14 7.92
CA GLU A 195 -19.66 8.94 9.38
C GLU A 195 -19.38 7.47 9.80
N ASN A 196 -19.53 6.54 8.84
CA ASN A 196 -19.24 5.11 8.92
C ASN A 196 -17.78 4.71 8.68
N ASN A 197 -16.91 5.60 8.17
CA ASN A 197 -15.50 5.23 7.96
C ASN A 197 -14.72 5.26 9.28
N ASN A 198 -14.32 4.08 9.74
CA ASN A 198 -13.72 3.90 11.06
C ASN A 198 -12.26 4.32 11.09
N PHE A 199 -11.50 4.07 10.01
CA PHE A 199 -10.07 4.35 9.91
C PHE A 199 -9.63 4.53 8.45
N THR A 200 -8.39 4.97 8.25
CA THR A 200 -7.71 4.91 6.96
C THR A 200 -6.27 4.41 7.14
N VAL A 201 -5.78 3.58 6.22
CA VAL A 201 -4.38 3.14 6.24
C VAL A 201 -3.49 4.13 5.51
N THR A 202 -4.01 4.72 4.43
CA THR A 202 -3.23 5.54 3.51
C THR A 202 -4.06 6.73 3.05
N LYS A 203 -3.50 7.93 3.19
CA LYS A 203 -4.06 9.15 2.61
C LYS A 203 -3.03 9.79 1.70
N ALA A 204 -3.35 9.84 0.41
CA ALA A 204 -2.49 10.47 -0.59
C ALA A 204 -3.09 11.79 -1.07
N TYR A 205 -2.25 12.82 -1.16
CA TYR A 205 -2.55 14.12 -1.72
C TYR A 205 -1.72 14.28 -2.99
N GLY A 206 -2.15 13.63 -4.08
CA GLY A 206 -1.37 13.48 -5.31
C GLY A 206 -0.87 14.81 -5.89
N ALA A 207 -1.73 15.84 -5.92
CA ALA A 207 -1.37 17.19 -6.37
C ALA A 207 -0.31 17.85 -5.47
N SER A 208 -0.38 17.62 -4.15
CA SER A 208 0.60 18.10 -3.18
C SER A 208 1.86 17.23 -3.10
N ARG A 209 1.83 16.04 -3.74
CA ARG A 209 2.90 15.04 -3.77
C ARG A 209 3.27 14.52 -2.38
N ILE A 210 2.26 14.34 -1.54
CA ILE A 210 2.42 13.87 -0.16
C ILE A 210 1.56 12.62 0.02
N VAL A 211 2.14 11.62 0.67
CA VAL A 211 1.40 10.44 1.11
C VAL A 211 1.66 10.20 2.59
N LEU A 212 0.57 9.96 3.32
CA LEU A 212 0.57 9.55 4.71
C LEU A 212 0.24 8.07 4.75
N VAL A 213 1.06 7.26 5.42
CA VAL A 213 0.80 5.83 5.60
C VAL A 213 0.91 5.45 7.07
N SER A 214 -0.17 4.89 7.60
CA SER A 214 -0.17 4.27 8.91
C SER A 214 0.40 2.85 8.83
N THR A 215 1.36 2.52 9.69
CA THR A 215 1.80 1.13 9.86
C THR A 215 0.90 0.35 10.81
N PHE A 216 0.05 1.03 11.60
CA PHE A 216 -0.74 0.45 12.70
C PHE A 216 -1.65 -0.69 12.25
N ARG A 217 -2.53 -0.41 11.28
CA ARG A 217 -3.53 -1.36 10.75
C ARG A 217 -2.91 -2.45 9.86
N LEU A 218 -1.61 -2.39 9.61
CA LEU A 218 -0.88 -3.36 8.80
C LEU A 218 -0.12 -4.38 9.67
N HIS A 219 -0.18 -4.22 11.01
CA HIS A 219 0.48 -5.09 11.97
C HIS A 219 -0.10 -6.53 11.93
N PRO A 220 0.71 -7.58 11.79
CA PRO A 220 0.24 -8.97 11.67
C PRO A 220 -0.61 -9.50 12.83
N ALA A 221 -0.46 -8.93 14.02
CA ALA A 221 -1.32 -9.27 15.18
C ALA A 221 -2.80 -8.89 14.99
N LEU A 222 -3.12 -8.11 13.96
CA LEU A 222 -4.49 -7.73 13.63
C LEU A 222 -5.18 -8.71 12.67
N ASP A 223 -4.49 -9.75 12.19
CA ASP A 223 -4.99 -10.59 11.11
C ASP A 223 -6.34 -11.23 11.42
N GLU A 224 -6.49 -11.80 12.62
CA GLU A 224 -7.77 -12.40 13.05
C GLU A 224 -8.89 -11.36 13.13
N MET A 225 -8.65 -10.21 13.78
CA MET A 225 -9.67 -9.16 13.93
C MET A 225 -10.01 -8.44 12.61
N GLN A 226 -9.10 -8.49 11.63
CA GLN A 226 -9.27 -7.88 10.33
C GLN A 226 -9.66 -8.89 9.25
N ASP A 227 -9.94 -10.13 9.64
CA ASP A 227 -10.34 -11.22 8.74
C ASP A 227 -9.33 -11.44 7.59
N ILE A 228 -8.04 -11.32 7.90
CA ILE A 228 -6.95 -11.54 6.94
C ILE A 228 -6.57 -13.01 6.95
N ASP A 229 -7.07 -13.74 5.96
CA ASP A 229 -6.66 -15.11 5.70
C ASP A 229 -5.31 -15.15 4.96
N ARG A 230 -4.26 -15.54 5.68
CA ARG A 230 -2.91 -15.67 5.11
C ARG A 230 -2.83 -16.74 4.02
N GLU A 231 -3.68 -17.76 4.00
CA GLU A 231 -3.66 -18.77 2.94
C GLU A 231 -4.15 -18.21 1.60
N HIS A 232 -5.01 -17.18 1.66
CA HIS A 232 -5.69 -16.59 0.51
C HIS A 232 -5.28 -15.13 0.24
N MET A 233 -4.15 -14.67 0.76
CA MET A 233 -3.53 -13.42 0.28
C MET A 233 -3.04 -13.56 -1.15
N TRP A 234 -2.73 -12.44 -1.83
CA TRP A 234 -2.04 -12.50 -3.12
C TRP A 234 -0.75 -13.34 -3.00
N PRO A 235 -0.48 -14.26 -3.94
CA PRO A 235 -1.16 -14.52 -5.22
C PRO A 235 -2.30 -15.55 -5.16
N ALA A 236 -2.60 -16.13 -4.00
CA ALA A 236 -3.62 -17.17 -3.82
C ALA A 236 -5.06 -16.66 -3.66
N SER A 237 -5.26 -15.34 -3.69
CA SER A 237 -6.56 -14.67 -3.49
C SER A 237 -7.65 -15.02 -4.52
N HIS A 238 -7.29 -15.61 -5.66
CA HIS A 238 -8.24 -16.10 -6.68
C HIS A 238 -8.62 -17.58 -6.49
N CYS A 239 -8.32 -18.17 -5.32
CA CYS A 239 -8.76 -19.52 -4.99
C CYS A 239 -10.28 -19.63 -5.12
N LYS A 240 -10.75 -20.48 -6.03
CA LYS A 240 -12.18 -20.63 -6.33
C LYS A 240 -13.00 -20.96 -5.08
N ALA A 241 -12.57 -21.93 -4.30
CA ALA A 241 -13.30 -22.36 -3.10
C ALA A 241 -13.43 -21.24 -2.06
N TYR A 242 -12.37 -20.45 -1.89
CA TYR A 242 -12.37 -19.29 -1.00
C TYR A 242 -13.32 -18.19 -1.50
N ALA A 243 -13.20 -17.82 -2.79
CA ALA A 243 -14.06 -16.81 -3.39
C ALA A 243 -15.54 -17.21 -3.37
N ASP A 244 -15.85 -18.47 -3.74
CA ASP A 244 -17.22 -19.00 -3.69
C ASP A 244 -17.78 -18.97 -2.26
N GLY A 245 -16.95 -19.26 -1.25
CA GLY A 245 -17.33 -19.18 0.17
C GLY A 245 -17.71 -17.77 0.60
N LEU A 246 -16.90 -16.77 0.27
CA LEU A 246 -17.19 -15.36 0.58
C LEU A 246 -18.46 -14.85 -0.11
N ILE A 247 -18.70 -15.30 -1.35
CA ILE A 247 -19.93 -14.96 -2.09
C ILE A 247 -21.15 -15.58 -1.40
N ALA A 248 -21.07 -16.84 -1.00
CA ALA A 248 -22.18 -17.51 -0.31
C ALA A 248 -22.51 -16.85 1.04
N GLU A 249 -21.50 -16.46 1.83
CA GLU A 249 -21.70 -15.75 3.10
C GLU A 249 -22.39 -14.38 2.91
N GLU A 250 -22.05 -13.65 1.85
CA GLU A 250 -22.72 -12.39 1.53
C GLU A 250 -24.18 -12.61 1.08
N GLU A 251 -24.46 -13.65 0.30
CA GLU A 251 -25.84 -14.01 -0.08
C GLU A 251 -26.71 -14.41 1.13
N GLU A 252 -26.15 -15.14 2.10
CA GLU A 252 -26.84 -15.48 3.35
C GLU A 252 -27.13 -14.25 4.21
N THR A 253 -26.23 -13.26 4.22
CA THR A 253 -26.44 -12.00 4.97
C THR A 253 -27.36 -11.02 4.24
N GLN A 254 -27.49 -11.09 2.90
CA GLN A 254 -28.32 -10.19 2.08
C GLN A 254 -29.70 -10.75 1.72
N THR A 255 -30.04 -12.01 2.04
CA THR A 255 -31.35 -12.59 1.70
C THR A 255 -32.49 -12.14 2.62
N ALA A 256 -32.91 -10.89 2.42
CA ALA A 256 -34.29 -10.56 2.08
C ALA A 256 -34.31 -9.89 0.69
N GLU A 257 -34.73 -10.68 -0.31
CA GLU A 257 -35.08 -10.28 -1.69
C GLU A 257 -33.96 -9.96 -2.71
N ARG A 258 -33.55 -10.98 -3.50
CA ARG A 258 -33.46 -10.92 -4.98
C ARG A 258 -33.18 -12.30 -5.61
N PRO A 259 -33.54 -12.52 -6.90
CA PRO A 259 -33.56 -13.85 -7.50
C PRO A 259 -32.20 -14.25 -8.11
N LYS A 260 -31.91 -15.55 -8.02
CA LYS A 260 -30.72 -16.24 -8.51
C LYS A 260 -30.42 -15.97 -9.98
N MET A 261 -29.17 -15.60 -10.28
CA MET A 261 -28.61 -15.64 -11.63
C MET A 261 -28.05 -17.03 -11.95
N SER A 262 -28.05 -17.36 -13.24
CA SER A 262 -27.79 -18.68 -13.81
C SER A 262 -26.35 -19.18 -13.63
N ASN A 263 -26.22 -20.49 -13.40
CA ASN A 263 -24.96 -21.21 -13.43
C ASN A 263 -24.34 -21.15 -14.84
N ASP A 264 -23.18 -20.51 -14.97
CA ASP A 264 -22.28 -20.77 -16.10
C ASP A 264 -21.49 -22.07 -15.84
N GLU A 265 -21.37 -22.91 -16.87
CA GLU A 265 -20.61 -24.16 -16.81
C GLU A 265 -19.11 -23.89 -16.63
N PRO A 266 -18.38 -24.76 -15.90
CA PRO A 266 -16.93 -24.65 -15.77
C PRO A 266 -16.27 -24.86 -17.13
N LEU A 267 -15.47 -23.89 -17.58
CA LEU A 267 -14.52 -24.11 -18.66
C LEU A 267 -13.37 -25.00 -18.14
N GLU A 268 -13.46 -26.31 -18.39
CA GLU A 268 -12.33 -27.22 -18.23
C GLU A 268 -11.38 -27.04 -19.41
N SER A 269 -10.20 -26.48 -19.16
CA SER A 269 -9.07 -26.53 -20.09
C SER A 269 -7.97 -27.42 -19.52
N ASP A 270 -8.06 -28.72 -19.79
CA ASP A 270 -7.00 -29.71 -19.58
C ASP A 270 -5.99 -29.68 -20.75
N GLU A 271 -5.31 -28.56 -20.97
CA GLU A 271 -4.09 -28.56 -21.79
C GLU A 271 -2.84 -28.39 -20.89
N PRO A 272 -1.82 -29.24 -21.06
CA PRO A 272 -0.58 -29.11 -20.30
C PRO A 272 0.14 -27.83 -20.75
N LEU A 273 0.18 -26.86 -19.85
CA LEU A 273 0.75 -25.54 -20.09
C LEU A 273 2.22 -25.62 -20.54
N LYS A 274 2.46 -24.97 -21.69
CA LYS A 274 3.77 -24.40 -22.09
C LYS A 274 4.35 -23.61 -20.91
N SER A 275 5.68 -23.50 -20.85
CA SER A 275 6.48 -22.81 -19.81
C SER A 275 5.66 -22.07 -18.73
N ILE A 276 5.74 -22.54 -17.48
CA ILE A 276 5.03 -21.97 -16.31
C ILE A 276 5.03 -20.43 -16.37
N SER A 277 3.86 -19.82 -16.56
CA SER A 277 3.62 -18.38 -16.61
C SER A 277 3.80 -17.73 -15.23
N ALA A 278 3.76 -16.40 -15.16
CA ALA A 278 4.18 -15.67 -13.97
C ALA A 278 3.30 -15.92 -12.73
N LEU A 279 1.97 -16.00 -12.86
CA LEU A 279 1.10 -16.28 -11.71
C LEU A 279 1.23 -17.70 -11.17
N PRO A 280 1.21 -18.78 -11.99
CA PRO A 280 1.45 -20.12 -11.49
C PRO A 280 2.78 -20.26 -10.74
N ALA A 281 3.86 -19.63 -11.24
CA ALA A 281 5.15 -19.60 -10.54
C ALA A 281 5.05 -18.91 -9.17
N ALA A 282 4.33 -17.77 -9.10
CA ALA A 282 4.09 -17.05 -7.86
C ALA A 282 3.30 -17.89 -6.85
N ILE A 283 2.25 -18.59 -7.29
CA ILE A 283 1.41 -19.47 -6.45
C ILE A 283 2.24 -20.64 -5.92
N GLU A 284 3.07 -21.26 -6.75
CA GLU A 284 3.93 -22.36 -6.32
C GLU A 284 4.94 -21.88 -5.26
N ALA A 285 5.56 -20.72 -5.46
CA ALA A 285 6.47 -20.12 -4.49
C ALA A 285 5.75 -19.74 -3.18
N TYR A 286 4.52 -19.21 -3.27
CA TYR A 286 3.69 -18.88 -2.12
C TYR A 286 3.36 -20.10 -1.26
N LYS A 287 2.88 -21.18 -1.90
CA LYS A 287 2.50 -22.43 -1.22
C LYS A 287 3.67 -23.14 -0.53
N LYS A 288 4.89 -22.94 -1.02
CA LYS A 288 6.12 -23.49 -0.42
C LYS A 288 6.65 -22.66 0.74
N ALA A 289 6.20 -21.41 0.88
CA ALA A 289 6.66 -20.55 1.96
C ALA A 289 6.12 -21.05 3.30
N PRO A 290 6.95 -21.06 4.37
CA PRO A 290 6.47 -21.42 5.68
C PRO A 290 5.50 -20.37 6.21
N GLU A 291 4.57 -20.81 7.05
CA GLU A 291 3.74 -19.89 7.83
C GLU A 291 4.64 -19.06 8.78
N PRO A 292 4.47 -17.72 8.82
CA PRO A 292 5.34 -16.85 9.60
C PRO A 292 5.06 -17.00 11.10
N LYS A 293 6.09 -17.41 11.86
CA LYS A 293 5.98 -17.69 13.31
C LYS A 293 6.99 -16.91 14.13
N THR A 294 8.14 -16.59 13.54
CA THR A 294 9.20 -15.84 14.20
C THR A 294 8.97 -14.33 14.12
N VAL A 295 9.60 -13.59 15.02
CA VAL A 295 9.60 -12.11 15.00
C VAL A 295 10.09 -11.58 13.66
N ASP A 296 11.14 -12.19 13.09
CA ASP A 296 11.73 -11.76 11.82
C ASP A 296 10.77 -11.99 10.63
N GLU A 297 10.10 -13.16 10.58
CA GLU A 297 9.12 -13.46 9.53
C GLU A 297 7.90 -12.55 9.61
N LEU A 298 7.34 -12.34 10.81
CA LEU A 298 6.21 -11.44 11.03
C LEU A 298 6.58 -9.98 10.75
N THR A 299 7.79 -9.56 11.12
CA THR A 299 8.33 -8.25 10.74
C THR A 299 8.42 -8.11 9.22
N GLY A 300 8.81 -9.18 8.52
CA GLY A 300 8.83 -9.26 7.07
C GLY A 300 7.44 -9.14 6.43
N VAL A 301 6.42 -9.81 7.00
CA VAL A 301 5.02 -9.65 6.57
C VAL A 301 4.54 -8.22 6.76
N TRP A 302 4.85 -7.62 7.92
CA TRP A 302 4.50 -6.22 8.21
C TRP A 302 5.16 -5.27 7.22
N LEU A 303 6.45 -5.46 6.93
CA LEU A 303 7.19 -4.74 5.91
C LEU A 303 6.54 -4.86 4.52
N ALA A 304 6.17 -6.06 4.08
CA ALA A 304 5.53 -6.26 2.78
C ALA A 304 4.23 -5.45 2.67
N ARG A 305 3.38 -5.50 3.70
CA ARG A 305 2.13 -4.74 3.75
C ARG A 305 2.35 -3.23 3.68
N VAL A 306 3.30 -2.72 4.47
CA VAL A 306 3.66 -1.29 4.48
C VAL A 306 4.23 -0.88 3.13
N ALA A 307 5.15 -1.67 2.57
CA ALA A 307 5.77 -1.43 1.27
C ALA A 307 4.71 -1.31 0.15
N PHE A 308 3.72 -2.21 0.12
CA PHE A 308 2.67 -2.16 -0.89
C PHE A 308 1.72 -0.97 -0.68
N ALA A 309 1.38 -0.62 0.57
CA ALA A 309 0.58 0.57 0.86
C ALA A 309 1.30 1.87 0.45
N VAL A 310 2.58 2.00 0.79
CA VAL A 310 3.40 3.17 0.41
C VAL A 310 3.57 3.25 -1.10
N SER A 311 3.83 2.13 -1.77
CA SER A 311 3.91 2.09 -3.23
C SER A 311 2.60 2.49 -3.88
N ARG A 312 1.44 1.99 -3.42
CA ARG A 312 0.12 2.46 -3.91
C ARG A 312 -0.06 3.96 -3.69
N GLY A 313 0.20 4.42 -2.47
CA GLY A 313 0.01 5.82 -2.09
C GLY A 313 0.90 6.79 -2.88
N LEU A 314 2.15 6.39 -3.17
CA LEU A 314 3.05 7.14 -4.05
C LEU A 314 2.54 7.19 -5.49
N GLY A 315 1.81 6.16 -5.97
CA GLY A 315 1.23 6.15 -7.30
C GLY A 315 0.34 7.36 -7.59
N TYR A 316 -0.38 7.85 -6.58
CA TYR A 316 -1.15 9.10 -6.66
C TYR A 316 -0.29 10.34 -6.88
N CYS A 317 0.93 10.36 -6.33
CA CYS A 317 1.87 11.47 -6.54
C CYS A 317 2.36 11.54 -8.00
N PHE A 318 2.36 10.40 -8.71
CA PHE A 318 2.58 10.32 -10.17
C PHE A 318 1.29 10.53 -10.99
N GLY A 319 0.20 10.98 -10.35
CA GLY A 319 -1.08 11.26 -11.01
C GLY A 319 -1.85 10.00 -11.42
N MET A 320 -1.54 8.83 -10.87
CA MET A 320 -2.36 7.63 -11.07
C MET A 320 -3.56 7.64 -10.12
N GLU A 321 -4.71 7.15 -10.58
CA GLU A 321 -5.88 6.87 -9.76
C GLU A 321 -6.10 5.36 -9.59
N HIS A 322 -7.17 5.00 -8.90
CA HIS A 322 -7.60 3.61 -8.73
C HIS A 322 -7.69 2.90 -10.09
N CYS A 323 -6.98 1.79 -10.25
CA CYS A 323 -7.01 0.99 -11.48
C CYS A 323 -8.15 -0.03 -11.43
N THR A 324 -8.96 -0.10 -12.48
CA THR A 324 -10.08 -1.06 -12.59
C THR A 324 -9.91 -2.09 -13.71
N TYR A 325 -8.81 -2.04 -14.47
CA TYR A 325 -8.63 -2.88 -15.67
C TYR A 325 -8.06 -4.28 -15.40
N TYR A 326 -7.17 -4.40 -14.42
CA TYR A 326 -6.39 -5.61 -14.13
C TYR A 326 -6.12 -5.68 -12.63
N ALA A 327 -5.69 -6.84 -12.15
CA ALA A 327 -4.99 -6.94 -10.88
C ALA A 327 -3.79 -5.98 -10.90
N CYS A 328 -3.76 -5.04 -9.96
CA CYS A 328 -2.80 -3.95 -9.97
C CYS A 328 -2.66 -3.40 -8.56
N ILE A 329 -1.45 -3.03 -8.15
CA ILE A 329 -1.22 -2.36 -6.87
C ILE A 329 -2.02 -1.06 -6.75
N MET A 330 -2.38 -0.43 -7.86
CA MET A 330 -3.22 0.77 -7.91
C MET A 330 -4.72 0.47 -7.78
N GLN A 331 -5.17 -0.77 -7.58
CA GLN A 331 -6.58 -1.02 -7.27
C GLN A 331 -6.99 -0.30 -5.98
N GLY A 332 -8.24 0.18 -5.94
CA GLY A 332 -8.81 0.73 -4.72
C GLY A 332 -9.10 -0.35 -3.69
N VAL A 333 -9.02 0.03 -2.42
CA VAL A 333 -9.20 -0.86 -1.27
C VAL A 333 -10.13 -0.21 -0.26
N SER A 334 -11.09 -0.97 0.27
CA SER A 334 -12.02 -0.54 1.33
C SER A 334 -11.69 -1.16 2.69
N SER A 335 -10.79 -2.15 2.75
CA SER A 335 -10.39 -2.84 3.98
C SER A 335 -8.95 -3.35 3.92
N THR A 336 -8.38 -3.68 5.07
CA THR A 336 -7.05 -4.31 5.17
C THR A 336 -7.06 -5.75 4.64
N ARG A 337 -8.17 -6.47 4.78
CA ARG A 337 -8.42 -7.76 4.10
C ARG A 337 -8.30 -7.61 2.59
N GLN A 338 -9.05 -6.69 1.99
CA GLN A 338 -8.96 -6.45 0.55
C GLN A 338 -7.55 -6.02 0.13
N GLN A 339 -6.88 -5.19 0.93
CA GLN A 339 -5.49 -4.80 0.68
C GLN A 339 -4.53 -5.99 0.60
N SER A 340 -4.79 -7.08 1.35
CA SER A 340 -4.00 -8.31 1.34
C SER A 340 -4.15 -9.13 0.03
N HIS A 341 -5.25 -8.90 -0.71
CA HIS A 341 -5.54 -9.57 -1.98
C HIS A 341 -4.96 -8.84 -3.19
N ILE A 342 -4.55 -7.57 -3.03
CA ILE A 342 -4.05 -6.75 -4.13
C ILE A 342 -2.65 -7.19 -4.54
N SER A 343 -2.41 -7.25 -5.85
CA SER A 343 -1.08 -7.59 -6.38
C SER A 343 -0.02 -6.53 -6.06
N PRO A 344 1.25 -6.93 -5.85
CA PRO A 344 2.35 -6.01 -5.55
C PRO A 344 2.98 -5.38 -6.80
N TYR A 345 2.37 -5.54 -7.98
CA TYR A 345 2.89 -5.05 -9.25
C TYR A 345 1.95 -4.03 -9.91
N LEU A 346 2.48 -3.23 -10.82
CA LEU A 346 1.67 -2.40 -11.71
C LEU A 346 1.23 -3.23 -12.93
N CYS A 347 -0.05 -3.16 -13.28
CA CYS A 347 -0.53 -3.75 -14.53
C CYS A 347 0.08 -3.04 -15.77
N PRO A 348 -0.11 -3.56 -17.00
CA PRO A 348 0.48 -2.97 -18.20
C PRO A 348 0.11 -1.50 -18.42
N ILE A 349 -1.10 -1.10 -18.02
CA ILE A 349 -1.59 0.28 -18.15
C ILE A 349 -0.88 1.21 -17.16
N CYS A 350 -0.83 0.86 -15.87
CA CYS A 350 -0.15 1.69 -14.88
C CYS A 350 1.38 1.67 -15.06
N THR A 351 1.94 0.53 -15.48
CA THR A 351 3.34 0.42 -15.91
C THR A 351 3.63 1.36 -17.08
N SER A 352 2.74 1.48 -18.07
CA SER A 352 2.91 2.41 -19.18
C SER A 352 2.92 3.88 -18.73
N LYS A 353 2.15 4.24 -17.71
CA LYS A 353 2.14 5.60 -17.12
C LYS A 353 3.46 5.86 -16.38
N LEU A 354 3.86 4.97 -15.49
CA LEU A 354 5.04 5.18 -14.67
C LEU A 354 6.33 5.11 -15.50
N SER A 355 6.44 4.17 -16.43
CA SER A 355 7.59 4.07 -17.35
C SER A 355 7.68 5.25 -18.33
N TRP A 356 6.54 5.85 -18.71
CA TRP A 356 6.55 7.10 -19.49
C TRP A 356 7.22 8.24 -18.71
N GLU A 357 7.02 8.23 -17.40
CA GLU A 357 7.52 9.27 -16.51
C GLU A 357 8.96 9.07 -16.07
N LEU A 358 9.31 7.85 -15.68
CA LEU A 358 10.59 7.54 -15.07
C LEU A 358 11.62 7.03 -16.08
N GLY A 359 11.18 6.51 -17.23
CA GLY A 359 12.06 6.06 -18.30
C GLY A 359 13.08 7.12 -18.76
N PRO A 360 12.69 8.39 -18.95
CA PRO A 360 13.62 9.47 -19.32
C PRO A 360 14.74 9.73 -18.31
N LEU A 361 14.65 9.24 -17.07
CA LEU A 361 15.73 9.37 -16.08
C LEU A 361 16.87 8.36 -16.29
N LEU A 362 16.69 7.36 -17.17
CA LEU A 362 17.69 6.30 -17.39
C LEU A 362 18.83 6.75 -18.31
N ASP A 363 18.51 7.46 -19.40
CA ASP A 363 19.45 8.02 -20.37
C ASP A 363 18.76 9.04 -21.30
N ASN A 364 19.55 9.65 -22.20
CA ASN A 364 19.09 10.65 -23.18
C ASN A 364 18.49 10.08 -24.48
N GLY A 365 18.02 8.82 -24.47
CA GLY A 365 17.49 8.11 -25.64
C GLY A 365 16.02 8.42 -26.00
N PRO A 366 15.46 7.72 -27.01
CA PRO A 366 14.05 7.83 -27.38
C PRO A 366 13.12 7.22 -26.32
N LYS A 367 12.03 7.91 -25.97
CA LYS A 367 11.06 7.49 -24.93
C LYS A 367 10.53 6.06 -25.09
N ILE A 368 10.35 5.56 -26.31
CA ILE A 368 9.84 4.19 -26.52
C ILE A 368 10.84 3.12 -26.05
N ASN A 369 12.15 3.37 -26.24
CA ASN A 369 13.20 2.48 -25.78
C ASN A 369 13.34 2.56 -24.26
N HIS A 370 13.12 3.76 -23.69
CA HIS A 370 13.11 3.97 -22.25
C HIS A 370 12.07 3.11 -21.54
N GLN A 371 10.85 3.03 -22.07
CA GLN A 371 9.79 2.27 -21.39
C GLN A 371 10.14 0.78 -21.26
N ARG A 372 10.55 0.13 -22.34
CA ARG A 372 10.95 -1.29 -22.31
C ARG A 372 12.13 -1.52 -21.35
N ARG A 373 13.15 -0.67 -21.47
CA ARG A 373 14.33 -0.74 -20.60
C ARG A 373 13.96 -0.55 -19.13
N TRP A 374 13.12 0.43 -18.83
CA TRP A 374 12.63 0.73 -17.49
C TRP A 374 11.91 -0.47 -16.88
N VAL A 375 10.98 -1.08 -17.62
CA VAL A 375 10.22 -2.25 -17.12
C VAL A 375 11.17 -3.39 -16.78
N LYS A 376 12.19 -3.63 -17.61
CA LYS A 376 13.19 -4.67 -17.35
C LYS A 376 14.05 -4.36 -16.12
N GLU A 377 14.61 -3.16 -16.03
CA GLU A 377 15.48 -2.76 -14.91
C GLU A 377 14.73 -2.72 -13.58
N GLN A 378 13.49 -2.20 -13.58
CA GLN A 378 12.61 -2.20 -12.41
C GLN A 378 12.29 -3.63 -11.95
N ALA A 379 11.94 -4.54 -12.88
CA ALA A 379 11.66 -5.93 -12.54
C ALA A 379 12.89 -6.64 -11.97
N VAL A 380 14.09 -6.40 -12.53
CA VAL A 380 15.35 -6.93 -12.02
C VAL A 380 15.65 -6.41 -10.61
N ALA A 381 15.51 -5.10 -10.38
CA ALA A 381 15.75 -4.49 -9.07
C ALA A 381 14.78 -5.05 -8.00
N LEU A 382 13.50 -5.16 -8.33
CA LEU A 382 12.49 -5.74 -7.44
C LEU A 382 12.77 -7.22 -7.16
N LYS A 383 13.18 -8.00 -8.17
CA LYS A 383 13.51 -9.42 -8.01
C LYS A 383 14.70 -9.59 -7.07
N GLU A 384 15.74 -8.76 -7.21
CA GLU A 384 16.89 -8.78 -6.31
C GLU A 384 16.49 -8.44 -4.87
N PHE A 385 15.64 -7.42 -4.67
CA PHE A 385 15.14 -7.09 -3.34
C PHE A 385 14.35 -8.24 -2.71
N CYS A 386 13.41 -8.82 -3.47
CA CYS A 386 12.52 -9.87 -2.98
C CYS A 386 13.28 -11.19 -2.73
N GLY A 387 14.26 -11.53 -3.58
CA GLY A 387 15.06 -12.75 -3.42
C GLY A 387 15.91 -12.78 -2.15
N LYS A 388 16.26 -11.62 -1.59
CA LYS A 388 16.94 -11.50 -0.29
C LYS A 388 15.99 -11.71 0.90
N ARG A 389 14.68 -11.78 0.67
CA ARG A 389 13.62 -11.88 1.69
C ARG A 389 12.58 -12.95 1.33
N ASN A 390 13.02 -14.01 0.66
CA ASN A 390 12.17 -15.12 0.22
C ASN A 390 11.64 -15.99 1.38
N ASN A 391 12.05 -15.72 2.62
CA ASN A 391 11.43 -16.29 3.82
C ASN A 391 10.03 -15.68 4.10
N VAL A 392 9.67 -14.58 3.44
CA VAL A 392 8.33 -13.98 3.50
C VAL A 392 7.54 -14.39 2.27
N ALA A 393 6.39 -15.03 2.46
CA ALA A 393 5.60 -15.62 1.37
C ALA A 393 5.26 -14.61 0.25
N GLN A 394 4.93 -13.37 0.61
CA GLN A 394 4.59 -12.32 -0.35
C GLN A 394 5.81 -11.91 -1.22
N PHE A 395 7.00 -11.81 -0.63
CA PHE A 395 8.21 -11.51 -1.39
C PHE A 395 8.70 -12.72 -2.19
N SER A 396 8.60 -13.94 -1.66
CA SER A 396 8.90 -15.17 -2.39
C SER A 396 8.05 -15.30 -3.65
N ALA A 397 6.73 -15.13 -3.51
CA ALA A 397 5.79 -15.14 -4.63
C ALA A 397 6.09 -14.03 -5.65
N PHE A 398 6.41 -12.82 -5.17
CA PHE A 398 6.71 -11.71 -6.07
C PHE A 398 8.02 -11.89 -6.82
N GLU A 399 9.06 -12.45 -6.17
CA GLU A 399 10.32 -12.80 -6.81
C GLU A 399 10.12 -13.80 -7.96
N ALA A 400 9.32 -14.84 -7.74
CA ALA A 400 9.01 -15.85 -8.75
C ALA A 400 8.21 -15.25 -9.92
N TRP A 401 7.20 -14.42 -9.63
CA TRP A 401 6.44 -13.69 -10.65
C TRP A 401 7.36 -12.79 -11.49
N LEU A 402 8.27 -12.06 -10.85
CA LEU A 402 9.23 -11.18 -11.52
C LEU A 402 10.23 -11.96 -12.37
N GLY A 403 10.65 -13.14 -11.94
CA GLY A 403 11.52 -14.03 -12.71
C GLY A 403 10.94 -14.36 -14.08
N LYS A 404 9.68 -14.81 -14.10
CA LYS A 404 8.93 -15.08 -15.34
C LYS A 404 8.69 -13.82 -16.15
N ARG A 405 8.30 -12.73 -15.49
CA ARG A 405 8.12 -11.44 -16.14
C ARG A 405 9.38 -10.98 -16.89
N ILE A 406 10.57 -11.21 -16.34
CA ILE A 406 11.85 -10.85 -16.99
C ILE A 406 12.14 -11.74 -18.20
N GLU A 407 11.84 -13.04 -18.12
CA GLU A 407 11.93 -13.97 -19.25
C GLU A 407 11.04 -13.48 -20.40
N ASP A 408 9.77 -13.16 -20.13
CA ASP A 408 8.82 -12.67 -21.13
C ASP A 408 9.26 -11.36 -21.81
N ILE A 409 9.97 -10.48 -21.09
CA ILE A 409 10.51 -9.23 -21.66
C ILE A 409 11.73 -9.53 -22.54
N GLY A 410 12.51 -10.57 -22.21
CA GLY A 410 13.72 -10.94 -22.92
C GLY A 410 13.48 -11.64 -24.26
N GLU A 411 12.30 -12.23 -24.45
CA GLU A 411 11.85 -12.87 -25.69
C GLU A 411 11.26 -11.88 -26.72
N GLU A 412 11.00 -10.62 -26.32
CA GLU A 412 10.51 -9.49 -27.16
C GLU A 412 11.62 -8.59 -27.71
#